data_AF-A0A9R1P3U8-F1
#
_entry.id   AF-A0A9R1P3U8-F1
#
_cell.length_a   1.000
_cell.length_b   1.000
_cell.length_c   1.000
_cell.angle_alpha   90.00
_cell.angle_beta   90.00
_cell.angle_gamma   90.00
#
_symmetry.space_group_name_H-M   'P 1'
#
loop_
_entity.id
_entity.type
_entity.pdbx_description
1 polymer ?
#
loop_
_entity_poly.entity_id
_entity_poly.type
_entity_poly.pdbx_seq_one_letter_code
_entity_poly.pdbx_strand_id
1 'polypeptide(L)'
;MATRVDPTIEVKVFVDRERSRVIFAESGKEFVDVLLGFLTLPLGTVVRLLGKQSQVGCLDEIYKSVEELSTDFFRTEACKGMLLRPISAAAKQCCDLKVRVDGAKRDGERPESSAAAAAGSDAGVFVKGDVKFIVTDGFLVAPASTSLMLTLFDKFDVQDPSSLEQRTLDLSSDKMISLLKRSLTSKNALTAHYFDTAMASDDSAIDILTKNMYPEQGNDADPNLNDVKIKVLQTKNNSSVLYAEVGANFVDLLFSLLCIPLGSIMKTYGKCASKGCVDNLYGSIDGSAQECMRSECRISLLSPKLAPFLGCSTSKLLQVEEQDPGKKANCVY
;
A
#
# COMPACT_ATOMS: atom_id res chain seq x y z
N MET A 1 -19.80 31.71 -6.23
CA MET A 1 -19.19 30.57 -5.51
C MET A 1 -18.79 29.54 -6.55
N ALA A 2 -17.50 29.36 -6.83
CA ALA A 2 -17.05 28.24 -7.65
C ALA A 2 -17.11 26.97 -6.78
N THR A 3 -18.00 26.04 -7.12
CA THR A 3 -18.01 24.69 -6.56
C THR A 3 -16.67 24.04 -6.90
N ARG A 4 -15.81 23.83 -5.88
CA ARG A 4 -14.59 23.04 -6.06
C ARG A 4 -15.03 21.61 -6.40
N VAL A 5 -14.82 21.21 -7.65
CA VAL A 5 -14.96 19.82 -8.07
C VAL A 5 -13.73 19.08 -7.53
N ASP A 6 -13.96 18.05 -6.72
CA ASP A 6 -12.88 17.19 -6.25
C ASP A 6 -12.27 16.46 -7.45
N PRO A 7 -10.94 16.29 -7.48
CA PRO A 7 -10.29 15.64 -8.61
C PRO A 7 -10.74 14.17 -8.70
N THR A 8 -10.98 13.72 -9.93
CA THR A 8 -11.34 12.33 -10.24
C THR A 8 -10.43 11.78 -11.33
N ILE A 9 -10.25 10.46 -11.32
CA ILE A 9 -9.53 9.72 -12.36
C ILE A 9 -10.54 8.84 -13.10
N GLU A 10 -10.59 8.98 -14.43
CA GLU A 10 -11.41 8.13 -15.27
C GLU A 10 -10.65 6.85 -15.62
N VAL A 11 -11.29 5.70 -15.40
CA VAL A 11 -10.73 4.38 -15.70
C VAL A 11 -11.74 3.57 -16.49
N LYS A 12 -11.34 3.00 -17.62
CA LYS A 12 -12.22 2.12 -18.41
C LYS A 12 -12.10 0.70 -17.89
N VAL A 13 -13.20 0.08 -17.52
CA VAL A 13 -13.25 -1.32 -17.06
C VAL A 13 -14.00 -2.18 -18.06
N PHE A 14 -13.49 -3.39 -18.29
CA PHE A 14 -14.11 -4.41 -19.13
C PHE A 14 -14.72 -5.47 -18.23
N VAL A 15 -16.04 -5.61 -18.29
CA VAL A 15 -16.84 -6.38 -17.33
C VAL A 15 -17.52 -7.53 -18.05
N ASP A 16 -17.32 -8.74 -17.52
CA ASP A 16 -18.12 -9.91 -17.83
C ASP A 16 -19.33 -9.91 -16.89
N ARG A 17 -20.50 -9.58 -17.44
CA ARG A 17 -21.76 -9.49 -16.68
C ARG A 17 -22.32 -10.85 -16.31
N GLU A 18 -22.15 -11.85 -17.17
CA GLU A 18 -22.65 -13.20 -16.93
C GLU A 18 -21.96 -13.81 -15.72
N ARG A 19 -20.65 -13.55 -15.57
CA ARG A 19 -19.86 -14.03 -14.43
C ARG A 19 -19.71 -13.02 -13.29
N SER A 20 -20.30 -11.83 -13.42
CA SER A 20 -20.20 -10.72 -12.46
C SER A 20 -18.75 -10.41 -12.03
N ARG A 21 -17.88 -10.21 -13.02
CA ARG A 21 -16.44 -10.03 -12.82
C ARG A 21 -15.88 -8.93 -13.72
N VAL A 22 -14.95 -8.13 -13.19
CA VAL A 22 -14.09 -7.24 -13.98
C VAL A 22 -12.91 -8.07 -14.51
N ILE A 23 -12.69 -8.03 -15.82
CA ILE A 23 -11.58 -8.76 -16.48
C ILE A 23 -10.29 -7.95 -16.33
N PHE A 24 -10.33 -6.69 -16.73
CA PHE A 24 -9.25 -5.72 -16.55
C PHE A 24 -9.78 -4.29 -16.67
N ALA A 25 -8.92 -3.35 -16.31
CA ALA A 25 -9.07 -1.93 -16.50
C ALA A 25 -8.02 -1.40 -17.49
N GLU A 26 -8.41 -0.53 -18.41
CA GLU A 26 -7.51 0.32 -19.20
C GLU A 26 -7.47 1.72 -18.59
N SER A 27 -6.27 2.22 -18.32
CA SER A 27 -6.07 3.55 -17.71
C SER A 27 -4.83 4.27 -18.23
N GLY A 28 -4.79 5.59 -18.03
CA GLY A 28 -3.56 6.38 -18.14
C GLY A 28 -2.64 6.25 -16.92
N LYS A 29 -1.58 7.06 -16.91
CA LYS A 29 -0.59 7.13 -15.82
C LYS A 29 -1.18 7.48 -14.47
N GLU A 30 -2.23 8.31 -14.44
CA GLU A 30 -2.76 8.88 -13.20
C GLU A 30 -3.34 7.81 -12.27
N PHE A 31 -4.01 6.80 -12.82
CA PHE A 31 -4.53 5.69 -12.02
C PHE A 31 -3.39 4.83 -11.46
N VAL A 32 -2.44 4.46 -12.31
CA VAL A 32 -1.30 3.62 -11.93
C VAL A 32 -0.40 4.32 -10.92
N ASP A 33 -0.17 5.63 -11.08
CA ASP A 33 0.60 6.44 -10.13
C ASP A 33 -0.05 6.43 -8.74
N VAL A 34 -1.38 6.52 -8.64
CA VAL A 34 -2.08 6.44 -7.35
C VAL A 34 -2.01 5.03 -6.76
N LEU A 35 -2.17 3.99 -7.59
CA LEU A 35 -2.01 2.60 -7.14
C LEU A 35 -0.60 2.39 -6.56
N LEU A 36 0.45 2.76 -7.29
CA LEU A 36 1.84 2.67 -6.82
C LEU A 36 2.07 3.52 -5.57
N GLY A 37 1.37 4.65 -5.44
CA GLY A 37 1.34 5.46 -4.22
C GLY A 37 0.87 4.70 -2.98
N PHE A 38 0.05 3.65 -3.11
CA PHE A 38 -0.33 2.81 -1.96
C PHE A 38 0.88 2.15 -1.29
N LEU A 39 1.90 1.78 -2.06
CA LEU A 39 3.11 1.14 -1.56
C LEU A 39 3.96 2.09 -0.70
N THR A 40 3.77 3.41 -0.84
CA THR A 40 4.50 4.41 -0.06
C THR A 40 3.79 4.77 1.25
N LEU A 41 2.55 4.34 1.45
CA LEU A 41 1.76 4.65 2.65
C LEU A 41 2.29 3.86 3.85
N PRO A 42 2.63 4.53 4.96
CA PRO A 42 2.87 3.86 6.23
C PRO A 42 1.63 3.10 6.70
N LEU A 43 1.82 1.94 7.34
CA LEU A 43 0.71 1.11 7.82
C LEU A 43 -0.26 1.86 8.75
N GLY A 44 0.23 2.76 9.61
CA GLY A 44 -0.62 3.59 10.46
C GLY A 44 -1.47 4.58 9.66
N THR A 45 -0.96 5.09 8.54
CA THR A 45 -1.76 5.90 7.61
C THR A 45 -2.83 5.05 6.93
N VAL A 46 -2.51 3.82 6.50
CA VAL A 46 -3.50 2.88 5.95
C VAL A 46 -4.62 2.61 6.96
N VAL A 47 -4.28 2.22 8.20
CA VAL A 47 -5.26 1.95 9.27
C VAL A 47 -6.16 3.17 9.52
N ARG A 48 -5.56 4.36 9.60
CA ARG A 48 -6.28 5.62 9.82
C ARG A 48 -7.27 5.93 8.68
N LEU A 49 -6.84 5.80 7.42
CA LEU A 49 -7.69 6.05 6.25
C LEU A 49 -8.86 5.08 6.16
N LEU A 50 -8.65 3.84 6.59
CA LEU A 50 -9.65 2.78 6.58
C LEU A 50 -10.55 2.80 7.81
N GLY A 51 -10.48 3.86 8.64
CA GLY A 51 -11.34 4.03 9.81
C GLY A 51 -11.11 2.99 10.90
N LYS A 52 -9.86 2.52 11.07
CA LYS A 52 -9.49 1.47 12.04
C LYS A 52 -10.20 0.14 11.78
N GLN A 53 -10.49 -0.12 10.50
CA GLN A 53 -11.13 -1.33 9.97
C GLN A 53 -10.37 -1.80 8.73
N SER A 54 -9.03 -1.85 8.83
CA SER A 54 -8.15 -2.25 7.73
C SER A 54 -8.29 -3.73 7.40
N GLN A 55 -8.66 -4.56 8.39
CA GLN A 55 -8.68 -6.03 8.28
C GLN A 55 -7.31 -6.63 7.92
N VAL A 56 -6.23 -5.91 8.24
CA VAL A 56 -4.84 -6.37 8.06
C VAL A 56 -4.30 -6.84 9.42
N GLY A 57 -4.60 -8.09 9.77
CA GLY A 57 -4.19 -8.69 11.04
C GLY A 57 -4.66 -7.88 12.25
N CYS A 58 -3.76 -7.64 13.20
CA CYS A 58 -4.03 -6.87 14.43
C CYS A 58 -3.58 -5.41 14.37
N LEU A 59 -3.23 -4.87 13.19
CA LEU A 59 -2.74 -3.49 13.07
C LEU A 59 -3.76 -2.45 13.55
N ASP A 60 -5.06 -2.72 13.37
CA ASP A 60 -6.13 -1.86 13.88
C ASP A 60 -6.06 -1.72 15.41
N GLU A 61 -5.74 -2.80 16.13
CA GLU A 61 -5.63 -2.80 17.60
C GLU A 61 -4.32 -2.17 18.08
N ILE A 62 -3.22 -2.35 17.35
CA ILE A 62 -1.95 -1.65 17.62
C ILE A 62 -2.16 -0.14 17.51
N TYR A 63 -2.83 0.32 16.44
CA TYR A 63 -3.12 1.74 16.26
C TYR A 63 -4.03 2.30 17.37
N LYS A 64 -5.09 1.58 17.74
CA LYS A 64 -5.98 1.96 18.87
C LYS A 64 -5.21 2.05 20.18
N SER A 65 -4.31 1.10 20.44
CA SER A 65 -3.46 1.12 21.64
C SER A 65 -2.63 2.41 21.72
N VAL A 66 -2.04 2.84 20.60
CA VAL A 66 -1.32 4.12 20.55
C VAL A 66 -2.25 5.29 20.79
N GLU A 67 -3.48 5.27 20.26
CA GLU A 67 -4.48 6.34 20.45
C GLU A 67 -4.87 6.49 21.93
N GLU A 68 -5.16 5.36 22.59
CA GLU A 68 -5.72 5.27 23.95
C GLU A 68 -4.69 5.46 25.07
N LEU A 69 -3.43 5.05 24.88
CA LEU A 69 -2.40 5.17 25.92
C LEU A 69 -2.12 6.63 26.31
N SER A 70 -1.88 6.88 27.60
CA SER A 70 -1.46 8.21 28.09
C SER A 70 -0.17 8.65 27.38
N THR A 71 -0.01 9.96 27.20
CA THR A 71 1.21 10.53 26.60
C THR A 71 2.44 10.34 27.47
N ASP A 72 2.25 10.05 28.77
CA ASP A 72 3.31 9.66 29.72
C ASP A 72 4.06 8.39 29.32
N PHE A 73 3.46 7.53 28.49
CA PHE A 73 4.10 6.32 27.95
C PHE A 73 4.99 6.61 26.73
N PHE A 74 5.01 7.85 26.24
CA PHE A 74 5.78 8.29 25.09
C PHE A 74 6.84 9.31 25.51
N ARG A 75 7.97 9.34 24.79
CA ARG A 75 9.05 10.29 25.09
C ARG A 75 8.59 11.75 24.98
N THR A 76 7.71 12.04 24.03
CA THR A 76 7.12 13.35 23.79
C THR A 76 5.73 13.19 23.17
N GLU A 77 4.90 14.22 23.29
CA GLU A 77 3.64 14.36 22.54
C GLU A 77 3.85 14.21 21.03
N ALA A 78 4.95 14.76 20.51
CA ALA A 78 5.29 14.66 19.10
C ALA A 78 5.53 13.21 18.66
N CYS A 79 6.19 12.39 19.47
CA CYS A 79 6.42 10.97 19.17
C CYS A 79 5.09 10.21 19.05
N LYS A 80 4.13 10.45 19.96
CA LYS A 80 2.79 9.87 19.87
C LYS A 80 2.08 10.33 18.59
N GLY A 81 2.15 11.63 18.29
CA GLY A 81 1.59 12.21 17.07
C GLY A 81 2.16 11.60 15.78
N MET A 82 3.47 11.33 15.74
CA MET A 82 4.14 10.69 14.60
C MET A 82 3.66 9.25 14.36
N LEU A 83 3.34 8.49 15.42
CA LEU A 83 2.80 7.13 15.30
C LEU A 83 1.35 7.11 14.81
N LEU A 84 0.54 8.11 15.20
CA LEU A 84 -0.85 8.25 14.76
C LEU A 84 -0.97 8.85 13.35
N ARG A 85 -0.01 9.70 12.94
CA ARG A 85 0.02 10.34 11.62
C ARG A 85 1.40 10.22 10.99
N PRO A 86 1.85 8.99 10.68
CA PRO A 86 3.16 8.77 10.09
C PRO A 86 3.22 9.37 8.68
N ILE A 87 4.32 10.07 8.41
CA ILE A 87 4.59 10.71 7.11
C ILE A 87 5.34 9.72 6.22
N SER A 88 4.97 9.66 4.93
CA SER A 88 5.72 8.91 3.94
C SER A 88 6.98 9.67 3.52
N ALA A 89 8.11 8.98 3.36
CA ALA A 89 9.30 9.57 2.72
C ALA A 89 9.04 10.03 1.28
N ALA A 90 8.01 9.46 0.63
CA ALA A 90 7.57 9.84 -0.71
C ALA A 90 6.49 10.94 -0.71
N ALA A 91 6.20 11.58 0.43
CA ALA A 91 5.11 12.55 0.54
C ALA A 91 5.19 13.68 -0.50
N LYS A 92 6.41 14.17 -0.80
CA LYS A 92 6.62 15.22 -1.81
C LYS A 92 6.26 14.75 -3.22
N GLN A 93 6.60 13.52 -3.60
CA GLN A 93 6.23 12.96 -4.89
C GLN A 93 4.72 12.68 -4.93
N CYS A 94 4.16 12.13 -3.84
CA CYS A 94 2.74 11.84 -3.73
C CYS A 94 1.86 13.10 -3.75
N CYS A 95 2.43 14.28 -3.48
CA CYS A 95 1.73 15.55 -3.62
C CYS A 95 1.26 15.84 -5.05
N ASP A 96 1.97 15.30 -6.05
CA ASP A 96 1.69 15.50 -7.48
C ASP A 96 0.69 14.48 -8.03
N LEU A 97 0.24 13.52 -7.22
CA LEU A 97 -0.81 12.58 -7.59
C LEU A 97 -2.10 13.32 -7.89
N LYS A 98 -2.74 12.98 -9.02
CA LYS A 98 -4.04 13.56 -9.43
C LYS A 98 -5.10 13.42 -8.33
N VAL A 99 -5.10 12.28 -7.64
CA VAL A 99 -5.94 12.03 -6.45
C VAL A 99 -5.01 11.64 -5.30
N ARG A 100 -5.04 12.42 -4.22
CA ARG A 100 -4.30 12.11 -2.99
C ARG A 100 -5.08 11.16 -2.11
N VAL A 101 -4.36 10.24 -1.47
CA VAL A 101 -4.92 9.17 -0.63
C VAL A 101 -4.36 9.26 0.81
N ASP A 102 -3.56 10.25 1.17
CA ASP A 102 -2.94 10.42 2.50
C ASP A 102 -3.90 10.99 3.59
N GLY A 103 -5.09 11.44 3.19
CA GLY A 103 -6.11 12.00 4.06
C GLY A 103 -5.73 13.37 4.65
N ALA A 104 -4.71 14.03 4.09
CA ALA A 104 -4.40 15.41 4.45
C ALA A 104 -5.43 16.34 3.79
N LYS A 105 -6.19 17.09 4.60
CA LYS A 105 -7.05 18.15 4.06
C LYS A 105 -6.16 19.18 3.37
N ARG A 106 -6.67 19.77 2.28
CA ARG A 106 -6.03 20.93 1.62
C ARG A 106 -6.18 22.18 2.49
N ASP A 107 -5.63 22.16 3.69
CA ASP A 107 -5.66 23.28 4.61
C ASP A 107 -4.52 24.23 4.25
N GLY A 108 -4.75 25.07 3.23
CA GLY A 108 -4.05 26.35 3.06
C GLY A 108 -2.52 26.37 2.96
N GLU A 109 -1.83 25.22 2.93
CA GLU A 109 -0.39 25.16 2.72
C GLU A 109 -0.07 25.61 1.30
N ARG A 110 0.33 26.87 1.21
CA ARG A 110 1.00 27.46 0.06
C ARG A 110 2.13 26.51 -0.35
N PRO A 111 2.18 26.02 -1.60
CA PRO A 111 3.31 25.23 -2.02
C PRO A 111 4.53 26.14 -1.97
N GLU A 112 5.43 25.89 -1.01
CA GLU A 112 6.76 26.45 -1.05
C GLU A 112 7.44 25.86 -2.29
N SER A 113 7.43 26.65 -3.38
CA SER A 113 8.28 26.50 -4.56
C SER A 113 8.37 25.07 -5.12
N SER A 114 7.32 24.60 -5.80
CA SER A 114 7.40 24.52 -7.27
C SER A 114 6.05 24.81 -7.93
N ALA A 115 5.65 26.08 -7.97
CA ALA A 115 4.65 26.57 -8.92
C ALA A 115 5.17 26.59 -10.38
N ALA A 116 6.01 25.60 -10.74
CA ALA A 116 6.60 25.39 -12.05
C ALA A 116 6.65 23.89 -12.36
N ALA A 117 5.48 23.23 -12.34
CA ALA A 117 5.26 21.96 -13.05
C ALA A 117 3.77 21.68 -13.37
N ALA A 118 2.84 22.59 -13.04
CA ALA A 118 1.44 22.47 -13.46
C ALA A 118 1.19 22.91 -14.93
N ALA A 119 2.26 23.09 -15.70
CA ALA A 119 2.20 23.27 -17.14
C ALA A 119 3.35 22.46 -17.78
N GLY A 120 3.02 21.32 -18.39
CA GLY A 120 3.86 20.73 -19.44
C GLY A 120 4.92 19.69 -19.07
N SER A 121 4.79 18.93 -17.97
CA SER A 121 5.56 17.67 -17.87
C SER A 121 4.72 16.52 -18.39
N ASP A 122 5.15 15.95 -19.52
CA ASP A 122 4.55 14.75 -20.10
C ASP A 122 4.71 13.53 -19.17
N ALA A 123 5.62 13.58 -18.19
CA ALA A 123 5.92 12.48 -17.31
C ALA A 123 4.90 12.31 -16.15
N GLY A 124 4.58 11.06 -15.78
CA GLY A 124 3.83 10.74 -14.57
C GLY A 124 4.68 10.85 -13.30
N VAL A 125 4.06 10.62 -12.14
CA VAL A 125 4.73 10.69 -10.82
C VAL A 125 5.72 9.54 -10.65
N PHE A 126 5.30 8.31 -10.96
CA PHE A 126 6.12 7.10 -10.85
C PHE A 126 6.34 6.41 -12.20
N VAL A 127 5.37 6.51 -13.12
CA VAL A 127 5.46 5.94 -14.47
C VAL A 127 5.66 7.00 -15.54
N LYS A 128 6.19 6.59 -16.70
CA LYS A 128 6.30 7.43 -17.90
C LYS A 128 4.90 7.78 -18.41
N GLY A 129 4.69 9.01 -18.86
CA GLY A 129 3.32 9.50 -19.03
C GLY A 129 2.66 9.29 -20.39
N ASP A 130 3.41 8.95 -21.44
CA ASP A 130 2.85 8.58 -22.75
C ASP A 130 2.36 7.13 -22.84
N VAL A 131 2.22 6.46 -21.70
CA VAL A 131 1.91 5.04 -21.63
C VAL A 131 0.49 4.85 -21.11
N LYS A 132 -0.27 4.04 -21.84
CA LYS A 132 -1.51 3.45 -21.35
C LYS A 132 -1.20 2.12 -20.67
N PHE A 133 -2.00 1.78 -19.68
CA PHE A 133 -1.82 0.58 -18.88
C PHE A 133 -3.06 -0.30 -18.92
N ILE A 134 -2.84 -1.60 -18.86
CA ILE A 134 -3.84 -2.60 -18.47
C ILE A 134 -3.56 -2.97 -17.01
N VAL A 135 -4.59 -2.87 -16.18
CA VAL A 135 -4.57 -3.27 -14.77
C VAL A 135 -5.56 -4.40 -14.59
N THR A 136 -5.10 -5.57 -14.18
CA THR A 136 -6.00 -6.72 -13.94
C THR A 136 -6.81 -6.54 -12.65
N ASP A 137 -7.86 -7.35 -12.45
CA ASP A 137 -8.67 -7.34 -11.23
C ASP A 137 -7.84 -7.49 -9.94
N GLY A 138 -6.77 -8.27 -10.01
CA GLY A 138 -5.79 -8.43 -8.93
C GLY A 138 -4.66 -7.41 -8.95
N PHE A 139 -4.83 -6.24 -9.55
CA PHE A 139 -3.87 -5.13 -9.59
C PHE A 139 -2.49 -5.45 -10.20
N LEU A 140 -2.37 -6.50 -11.01
CA LEU A 140 -1.20 -6.66 -11.88
C LEU A 140 -1.25 -5.55 -12.95
N VAL A 141 -0.19 -4.74 -13.03
CA VAL A 141 -0.08 -3.60 -13.94
C VAL A 141 0.88 -3.94 -15.08
N ALA A 142 0.46 -3.67 -16.30
CA ALA A 142 1.28 -3.85 -17.49
C ALA A 142 1.00 -2.77 -18.54
N PRO A 143 1.93 -2.49 -19.46
CA PRO A 143 1.69 -1.62 -20.60
C PRO A 143 0.55 -2.18 -21.46
N ALA A 144 -0.35 -1.30 -21.89
CA ALA A 144 -1.48 -1.70 -22.71
C ALA A 144 -0.99 -2.17 -24.09
N SER A 145 -1.43 -3.36 -24.50
CA SER A 145 -1.20 -3.90 -25.83
C SER A 145 -2.36 -4.81 -26.22
N THR A 146 -2.66 -4.86 -27.51
CA THR A 146 -3.70 -5.76 -28.04
C THR A 146 -3.38 -7.22 -27.75
N SER A 147 -2.10 -7.62 -27.82
CA SER A 147 -1.68 -8.97 -27.48
C SER A 147 -1.98 -9.33 -26.03
N LEU A 148 -1.69 -8.43 -25.07
CA LEU A 148 -2.02 -8.65 -23.66
C LEU A 148 -3.54 -8.74 -23.45
N MET A 149 -4.31 -7.87 -24.09
CA MET A 149 -5.78 -7.91 -24.03
C MET A 149 -6.35 -9.25 -24.54
N LEU A 150 -5.86 -9.76 -25.67
CA LEU A 150 -6.28 -11.07 -26.20
C LEU A 150 -5.87 -12.22 -25.27
N THR A 151 -4.67 -12.17 -24.69
CA THR A 151 -4.22 -13.15 -23.68
C THR A 151 -5.12 -13.14 -22.44
N LEU A 152 -5.59 -11.97 -22.00
CA LEU A 152 -6.53 -11.88 -20.89
C LEU A 152 -7.90 -12.48 -21.26
N PHE A 153 -8.39 -12.28 -22.48
CA PHE A 153 -9.63 -12.91 -22.93
C PHE A 153 -9.53 -14.43 -22.90
N ASP A 154 -8.44 -15.00 -23.43
CA ASP A 154 -8.18 -16.44 -23.37
C ASP A 154 -8.10 -16.93 -21.92
N LYS A 155 -7.31 -16.26 -21.07
CA LYS A 155 -7.14 -16.60 -19.65
C LYS A 155 -8.46 -16.60 -18.86
N PHE A 156 -9.43 -15.78 -19.28
CA PHE A 156 -10.71 -15.62 -18.60
C PHE A 156 -11.88 -16.31 -19.30
N ASP A 157 -11.59 -17.17 -20.30
CA ASP A 157 -12.56 -17.91 -21.11
C ASP A 157 -13.57 -17.03 -21.86
N VAL A 158 -13.14 -15.83 -22.29
CA VAL A 158 -13.96 -14.92 -23.11
C VAL A 158 -13.84 -15.32 -24.58
N GLN A 159 -14.83 -16.05 -25.09
CA GLN A 159 -14.86 -16.53 -26.47
C GLN A 159 -15.21 -15.42 -27.48
N ASP A 160 -16.14 -14.53 -27.11
CA ASP A 160 -16.55 -13.39 -27.91
C ASP A 160 -16.36 -12.09 -27.10
N PRO A 161 -15.38 -11.25 -27.46
CA PRO A 161 -15.15 -9.96 -26.78
C PRO A 161 -16.35 -9.01 -26.83
N SER A 162 -17.27 -9.19 -27.78
CA SER A 162 -18.48 -8.36 -27.87
C SER A 162 -19.47 -8.64 -26.73
N SER A 163 -19.32 -9.76 -26.02
CA SER A 163 -20.08 -10.07 -24.80
C SER A 163 -19.67 -9.20 -23.61
N LEU A 164 -18.47 -8.60 -23.64
CA LEU A 164 -17.96 -7.77 -22.55
C LEU A 164 -18.56 -6.38 -22.60
N GLU A 165 -18.89 -5.87 -21.43
CA GLU A 165 -19.36 -4.51 -21.26
C GLU A 165 -18.19 -3.58 -20.91
N GLN A 166 -18.00 -2.53 -21.70
CA GLN A 166 -17.07 -1.46 -21.37
C GLN A 166 -17.78 -0.38 -20.54
N ARG A 167 -17.26 -0.08 -19.36
CA ARG A 167 -17.76 1.00 -18.48
C ARG A 167 -16.64 1.94 -18.08
N THR A 168 -16.97 3.19 -17.83
CA THR A 168 -16.03 4.18 -17.28
C THR A 168 -16.33 4.40 -15.81
N LEU A 169 -15.30 4.31 -14.97
CA LEU A 169 -15.36 4.59 -13.54
C LEU A 169 -14.66 5.91 -13.24
N ASP A 170 -15.38 6.80 -12.56
CA ASP A 170 -14.82 8.03 -12.00
C ASP A 170 -14.36 7.78 -10.58
N LEU A 171 -13.05 7.73 -10.36
CA LEU A 171 -12.43 7.42 -9.09
C LEU A 171 -12.02 8.70 -8.36
N SER A 172 -12.79 9.07 -7.33
CA SER A 172 -12.46 10.13 -6.36
C SER A 172 -11.53 9.59 -5.26
N SER A 173 -11.07 10.48 -4.35
CA SER A 173 -10.25 10.07 -3.19
C SER A 173 -10.92 8.96 -2.36
N ASP A 174 -12.20 9.09 -2.03
CA ASP A 174 -12.94 8.08 -1.26
C ASP A 174 -13.01 6.73 -1.99
N LYS A 175 -13.20 6.75 -3.32
CA LYS A 175 -13.20 5.53 -4.13
C LYS A 175 -11.81 4.89 -4.20
N MET A 176 -10.73 5.69 -4.24
CA MET A 176 -9.36 5.20 -4.17
C MET A 176 -9.03 4.62 -2.79
N ILE A 177 -9.53 5.21 -1.70
CA ILE A 177 -9.41 4.64 -0.33
C ILE A 177 -10.19 3.32 -0.24
N SER A 178 -11.38 3.25 -0.84
CA SER A 178 -12.14 2.00 -0.95
C SER A 178 -11.35 0.94 -1.73
N LEU A 179 -10.74 1.29 -2.87
CA LEU A 179 -9.87 0.38 -3.63
C LEU A 179 -8.64 -0.07 -2.83
N LEU A 180 -8.01 0.81 -2.05
CA LEU A 180 -6.94 0.44 -1.12
C LEU A 180 -7.42 -0.59 -0.09
N LYS A 181 -8.63 -0.45 0.45
CA LYS A 181 -9.21 -1.46 1.34
C LYS A 181 -9.40 -2.79 0.62
N ARG A 182 -9.98 -2.77 -0.58
CA ARG A 182 -10.24 -3.99 -1.38
C ARG A 182 -8.93 -4.68 -1.75
N SER A 183 -7.86 -3.94 -2.06
CA SER A 183 -6.56 -4.53 -2.41
C SER A 183 -5.88 -5.24 -1.25
N LEU A 184 -6.16 -4.85 0.00
CA LEU A 184 -5.64 -5.53 1.20
C LEU A 184 -6.44 -6.78 1.58
N THR A 185 -7.67 -6.90 1.10
CA THR A 185 -8.65 -7.88 1.61
C THR A 185 -9.22 -8.82 0.55
N SER A 186 -8.94 -8.57 -0.73
CA SER A 186 -9.43 -9.34 -1.87
C SER A 186 -8.35 -9.52 -2.93
N LYS A 187 -8.32 -10.70 -3.55
CA LYS A 187 -7.53 -10.96 -4.76
C LYS A 187 -8.15 -10.37 -6.04
N ASN A 188 -9.42 -9.96 -5.95
CA ASN A 188 -10.27 -9.45 -7.02
C ASN A 188 -10.78 -8.05 -6.63
N ALA A 189 -9.87 -7.09 -6.54
CA ALA A 189 -10.15 -5.80 -5.92
C ALA A 189 -11.04 -4.91 -6.80
N LEU A 190 -10.88 -4.94 -8.12
CA LEU A 190 -11.73 -4.17 -9.05
C LEU A 190 -13.15 -4.73 -9.08
N THR A 191 -13.31 -6.05 -9.14
CA THR A 191 -14.62 -6.72 -9.08
C THR A 191 -15.32 -6.38 -7.77
N ALA A 192 -14.64 -6.53 -6.64
CA ALA A 192 -15.22 -6.22 -5.34
C ALA A 192 -15.61 -4.73 -5.18
N HIS A 193 -14.86 -3.82 -5.81
CA HIS A 193 -15.20 -2.39 -5.83
C HIS A 193 -16.37 -2.10 -6.78
N TYR A 194 -16.36 -2.68 -7.99
CA TYR A 194 -17.34 -2.41 -9.03
C TYR A 194 -18.75 -2.91 -8.67
N PHE A 195 -18.86 -4.11 -8.11
CA PHE A 195 -20.14 -4.71 -7.71
C PHE A 195 -20.54 -4.39 -6.27
N ASP A 196 -19.71 -3.62 -5.54
CA ASP A 196 -19.86 -3.32 -4.12
C ASP A 196 -20.10 -4.58 -3.26
N THR A 197 -19.37 -5.67 -3.57
CA THR A 197 -19.57 -6.96 -2.90
C THR A 197 -19.25 -6.84 -1.40
N ALA A 198 -20.14 -7.36 -0.54
CA ALA A 198 -19.88 -7.41 0.90
C ALA A 198 -18.62 -8.25 1.20
N MET A 199 -17.78 -7.77 2.14
CA MET A 199 -16.57 -8.50 2.52
C MET A 199 -16.92 -9.67 3.43
N ALA A 200 -16.60 -10.89 3.01
CA ALA A 200 -16.58 -12.03 3.92
C ALA A 200 -15.32 -11.90 4.81
N SER A 201 -15.52 -11.76 6.12
CA SER A 201 -14.45 -11.84 7.12
C SER A 201 -14.03 -13.30 7.27
N ASP A 202 -13.28 -13.81 6.30
CA ASP A 202 -12.75 -15.17 6.41
C ASP A 202 -11.51 -15.14 7.32
N ASP A 203 -11.67 -15.73 8.51
CA ASP A 203 -10.63 -15.98 9.54
C ASP A 203 -9.63 -17.09 9.12
N SER A 204 -9.81 -17.67 7.94
CA SER A 204 -9.01 -18.78 7.40
C SER A 204 -7.56 -18.41 7.05
N ALA A 205 -7.20 -17.12 7.04
CA ALA A 205 -5.87 -16.64 6.67
C ALA A 205 -4.76 -16.97 7.69
N ILE A 206 -5.11 -17.26 8.95
CA ILE A 206 -4.11 -17.59 9.99
C ILE A 206 -3.42 -18.93 9.71
N ASP A 207 -4.14 -19.91 9.16
CA ASP A 207 -3.63 -21.29 8.98
C ASP A 207 -2.59 -21.41 7.83
N ILE A 208 -2.60 -20.47 6.89
CA ILE A 208 -1.66 -20.42 5.75
C ILE A 208 -0.37 -19.65 6.12
N LEU A 209 -0.46 -18.69 7.06
CA LEU A 209 0.70 -17.93 7.53
C LEU A 209 1.67 -18.80 8.35
N THR A 210 1.15 -19.78 9.12
CA THR A 210 1.98 -20.66 9.96
C THR A 210 2.90 -21.58 9.15
N LYS A 211 2.49 -21.98 7.93
CA LYS A 211 3.29 -22.90 7.07
C LYS A 211 4.47 -22.24 6.35
N ASN A 212 4.44 -20.93 6.15
CA ASN A 212 5.45 -20.21 5.35
C ASN A 212 6.44 -19.37 6.20
N MET A 213 6.31 -19.38 7.53
CA MET A 213 7.16 -18.61 8.45
C MET A 213 8.48 -19.31 8.84
N TYR A 214 8.77 -20.49 8.28
CA TYR A 214 10.08 -21.13 8.37
C TYR A 214 10.74 -21.20 6.98
N PRO A 215 11.58 -20.22 6.62
CA PRO A 215 12.58 -20.46 5.60
C PRO A 215 13.62 -21.44 6.14
N GLU A 216 14.01 -22.44 5.34
CA GLU A 216 15.19 -23.24 5.66
C GLU A 216 16.39 -22.31 5.88
N GLN A 217 17.04 -22.46 7.03
CA GLN A 217 18.16 -21.62 7.47
C GLN A 217 19.33 -21.72 6.50
N GLY A 218 19.62 -20.60 5.83
CA GLY A 218 20.97 -20.31 5.35
C GLY A 218 21.76 -19.68 6.49
N ASN A 219 22.85 -20.32 6.90
CA ASN A 219 23.82 -19.76 7.84
C ASN A 219 24.46 -18.51 7.22
N ASP A 220 24.05 -17.33 7.70
CA ASP A 220 24.92 -16.19 7.88
C ASP A 220 24.31 -15.33 9.00
N ALA A 221 24.90 -15.42 10.18
CA ALA A 221 24.54 -14.64 11.35
C ALA A 221 25.13 -13.23 11.23
N ASP A 222 24.28 -12.20 11.19
CA ASP A 222 24.18 -11.17 12.24
C ASP A 222 23.01 -10.22 11.91
N PRO A 223 21.97 -10.18 12.75
CA PRO A 223 21.63 -8.88 13.29
C PRO A 223 21.49 -8.99 14.82
N ASN A 224 22.28 -8.20 15.53
CA ASN A 224 22.11 -7.85 16.94
C ASN A 224 20.68 -7.35 17.24
N LEU A 225 19.72 -8.26 17.29
CA LEU A 225 18.49 -8.09 18.04
C LEU A 225 18.82 -8.62 19.43
N ASN A 226 19.03 -7.72 20.39
CA ASN A 226 19.10 -8.12 21.80
C ASN A 226 17.92 -9.06 22.07
N ASP A 227 18.17 -10.31 22.48
CA ASP A 227 17.14 -11.33 22.69
C ASP A 227 15.93 -10.73 23.39
N VAL A 228 14.83 -10.54 22.66
CA VAL A 228 13.63 -9.94 23.22
C VAL A 228 12.94 -11.00 24.08
N LYS A 229 13.05 -10.85 25.39
CA LYS A 229 12.39 -11.74 26.34
C LYS A 229 10.91 -11.37 26.45
N ILE A 230 10.06 -12.28 25.99
CA ILE A 230 8.61 -12.20 26.12
C ILE A 230 8.20 -13.24 27.16
N LYS A 231 7.51 -12.81 28.23
CA LYS A 231 6.87 -13.74 29.17
C LYS A 231 5.42 -13.91 28.78
N VAL A 232 4.99 -15.15 28.59
CA VAL A 232 3.63 -15.44 28.11
C VAL A 232 2.86 -16.18 29.20
N LEU A 233 1.64 -15.73 29.48
CA LEU A 233 0.68 -16.51 30.24
C LEU A 233 -0.27 -17.23 29.28
N GLN A 234 -0.35 -18.55 29.43
CA GLN A 234 -1.16 -19.41 28.57
C GLN A 234 -2.15 -20.25 29.41
N THR A 235 -3.19 -20.74 28.76
CA THR A 235 -4.14 -21.67 29.38
C THR A 235 -3.46 -22.98 29.79
N LYS A 236 -3.98 -23.66 30.81
CA LYS A 236 -3.37 -24.90 31.34
C LYS A 236 -3.23 -26.03 30.31
N ASN A 237 -4.08 -26.03 29.30
CA ASN A 237 -4.04 -26.97 28.17
C ASN A 237 -3.14 -26.49 27.02
N ASN A 238 -2.42 -25.38 27.19
CA ASN A 238 -1.56 -24.74 26.20
C ASN A 238 -2.25 -24.39 24.87
N SER A 239 -3.59 -24.28 24.85
CA SER A 239 -4.35 -24.04 23.63
C SER A 239 -4.40 -22.58 23.21
N SER A 240 -4.15 -21.64 24.13
CA SER A 240 -4.27 -20.21 23.86
C SER A 240 -3.38 -19.37 24.77
N VAL A 241 -2.78 -18.33 24.21
CA VAL A 241 -2.09 -17.27 24.93
C VAL A 241 -3.12 -16.25 25.43
N LEU A 242 -3.10 -15.94 26.72
CA LEU A 242 -4.00 -14.94 27.33
C LEU A 242 -3.40 -13.54 27.23
N TYR A 243 -2.16 -13.38 27.68
CA TYR A 243 -1.42 -12.13 27.54
C TYR A 243 0.09 -12.38 27.56
N ALA A 244 0.84 -11.38 27.11
CA ALA A 244 2.29 -11.37 27.14
C ALA A 244 2.79 -10.14 27.92
N GLU A 245 3.69 -10.36 28.88
CA GLU A 245 4.47 -9.30 29.51
C GLU A 245 5.75 -9.08 28.71
N VAL A 246 5.95 -7.85 28.29
CA VAL A 246 7.00 -7.46 27.36
C VAL A 246 7.69 -6.19 27.85
N GLY A 247 8.99 -6.07 27.55
CA GLY A 247 9.73 -4.84 27.82
C GLY A 247 9.37 -3.72 26.83
N ALA A 248 9.68 -2.47 27.20
CA ALA A 248 9.44 -1.29 26.38
C ALA A 248 10.00 -1.42 24.95
N ASN A 249 11.18 -2.03 24.79
CA ASN A 249 11.80 -2.25 23.47
C ASN A 249 10.91 -3.05 22.50
N PHE A 250 10.11 -4.00 23.01
CA PHE A 250 9.18 -4.76 22.17
C PHE A 250 7.92 -3.96 21.84
N VAL A 251 7.45 -3.13 22.76
CA VAL A 251 6.33 -2.21 22.50
C VAL A 251 6.74 -1.18 21.43
N ASP A 252 7.94 -0.61 21.53
CA ASP A 252 8.51 0.28 20.51
C ASP A 252 8.61 -0.42 19.15
N LEU A 253 8.99 -1.71 19.13
CA LEU A 253 9.00 -2.54 17.92
C LEU A 253 7.58 -2.64 17.32
N LEU A 254 6.58 -3.01 18.12
CA LEU A 254 5.19 -3.12 17.68
C LEU A 254 4.63 -1.80 17.15
N PHE A 255 4.80 -0.70 17.89
CA PHE A 255 4.27 0.60 17.51
C PHE A 255 4.95 1.13 16.25
N SER A 256 6.25 0.89 16.08
CA SER A 256 6.96 1.35 14.91
C SER A 256 6.59 0.61 13.61
N LEU A 257 5.88 -0.52 13.67
CA LEU A 257 5.25 -1.12 12.48
C LEU A 257 4.32 -0.12 11.78
N LEU A 258 3.66 0.77 12.52
CA LEU A 258 2.77 1.80 11.97
C LEU A 258 3.50 2.78 11.03
N CYS A 259 4.81 2.93 11.21
CA CYS A 259 5.64 3.81 10.38
C CYS A 259 6.16 3.12 9.11
N ILE A 260 6.09 1.79 9.03
CA ILE A 260 6.63 1.03 7.90
C ILE A 260 5.75 1.21 6.66
N PRO A 261 6.30 1.60 5.50
CA PRO A 261 5.54 1.66 4.26
C PRO A 261 5.06 0.29 3.81
N LEU A 262 3.87 0.24 3.21
CA LEU A 262 3.27 -1.00 2.72
C LEU A 262 4.18 -1.75 1.73
N GLY A 263 4.89 -1.03 0.85
CA GLY A 263 5.83 -1.61 -0.09
C GLY A 263 7.04 -2.28 0.59
N SER A 264 7.46 -1.78 1.75
CA SER A 264 8.52 -2.41 2.55
C SER A 264 8.05 -3.75 3.12
N ILE A 265 6.78 -3.86 3.51
CA ILE A 265 6.18 -5.15 3.90
C ILE A 265 6.13 -6.11 2.72
N MET A 266 5.78 -5.62 1.52
CA MET A 266 5.74 -6.45 0.31
C MET A 266 7.13 -6.92 -0.12
N LYS A 267 8.17 -6.08 0.04
CA LYS A 267 9.56 -6.49 -0.19
C LYS A 267 9.95 -7.68 0.67
N THR A 268 9.62 -7.64 1.96
CA THR A 268 10.05 -8.66 2.92
C THR A 268 9.16 -9.90 2.91
N TYR A 269 7.84 -9.72 2.73
CA TYR A 269 6.84 -10.79 2.92
C TYR A 269 5.86 -10.98 1.75
N GLY A 270 5.98 -10.23 0.66
CA GLY A 270 4.99 -10.20 -0.43
C GLY A 270 4.85 -11.51 -1.22
N LYS A 271 5.70 -12.51 -0.98
CA LYS A 271 5.53 -13.86 -1.53
C LYS A 271 4.66 -14.78 -0.66
N CYS A 272 4.27 -14.34 0.54
CA CYS A 272 3.34 -15.08 1.39
C CYS A 272 1.92 -14.97 0.82
N ALA A 273 1.11 -16.01 1.01
CA ALA A 273 -0.28 -16.03 0.57
C ALA A 273 -1.09 -14.92 1.29
N SER A 274 -1.07 -13.73 0.71
CA SER A 274 -1.82 -12.60 1.22
C SER A 274 -3.30 -12.76 0.85
N LYS A 275 -4.18 -12.26 1.71
CA LYS A 275 -5.63 -12.19 1.44
C LYS A 275 -5.95 -11.20 0.31
N GLY A 276 -5.06 -10.22 0.10
CA GLY A 276 -5.17 -9.15 -0.88
C GLY A 276 -4.44 -9.41 -2.19
N CYS A 277 -4.23 -8.33 -2.95
CA CYS A 277 -3.57 -8.30 -4.25
C CYS A 277 -2.48 -7.22 -4.37
N VAL A 278 -2.01 -6.67 -3.25
CA VAL A 278 -0.94 -5.64 -3.23
C VAL A 278 0.41 -6.24 -3.67
N ASP A 279 0.62 -7.53 -3.47
CA ASP A 279 1.78 -8.29 -3.94
C ASP A 279 1.93 -8.26 -5.48
N ASN A 280 0.83 -8.39 -6.21
CA ASN A 280 0.83 -8.25 -7.67
C ASN A 280 1.21 -6.84 -8.12
N LEU A 281 0.72 -5.81 -7.42
CA LEU A 281 1.08 -4.43 -7.70
C LEU A 281 2.58 -4.20 -7.45
N TYR A 282 3.10 -4.69 -6.33
CA TYR A 282 4.53 -4.61 -6.01
C TYR A 282 5.38 -5.38 -7.04
N GLY A 283 4.99 -6.61 -7.39
CA GLY A 283 5.67 -7.44 -8.39
C GLY A 283 5.64 -6.86 -9.80
N SER A 284 4.67 -5.99 -10.11
CA SER A 284 4.58 -5.32 -11.42
C SER A 284 5.76 -4.36 -11.64
N ILE A 285 6.30 -3.74 -10.58
CA ILE A 285 7.37 -2.73 -10.68
C ILE A 285 8.66 -3.31 -11.28
N ASP A 286 8.99 -4.55 -10.92
CA ASP A 286 10.18 -5.28 -11.39
C ASP A 286 9.83 -6.36 -12.43
N GLY A 287 8.59 -6.37 -12.88
CA GLY A 287 8.05 -7.35 -13.80
C GLY A 287 7.39 -6.67 -14.99
N SER A 288 6.08 -6.86 -15.12
CA SER A 288 5.33 -6.44 -16.30
C SER A 288 5.35 -4.95 -16.60
N ALA A 289 5.51 -4.07 -15.60
CA ALA A 289 5.54 -2.62 -15.78
C ALA A 289 6.95 -2.02 -15.77
N GLN A 290 8.01 -2.83 -15.63
CA GLN A 290 9.39 -2.37 -15.39
C GLN A 290 9.85 -1.30 -16.40
N GLU A 291 9.59 -1.50 -17.69
CA GLU A 291 10.05 -0.59 -18.75
C GLU A 291 9.32 0.77 -18.75
N CYS A 292 8.14 0.82 -18.13
CA CYS A 292 7.30 2.01 -18.04
C CYS A 292 7.52 2.78 -16.74
N MET A 293 8.27 2.21 -15.80
CA MET A 293 8.69 2.91 -14.59
C MET A 293 9.69 4.02 -14.92
N ARG A 294 9.62 5.12 -14.17
CA ARG A 294 10.71 6.09 -14.09
C ARG A 294 11.87 5.47 -13.30
N SER A 295 13.08 5.55 -13.82
CA SER A 295 14.24 4.86 -13.24
C SER A 295 14.54 5.34 -11.82
N GLU A 296 14.39 6.64 -11.55
CA GLU A 296 14.55 7.26 -10.25
C GLU A 296 13.48 6.84 -9.22
N CYS A 297 12.29 6.45 -9.68
CA CYS A 297 11.17 6.07 -8.83
C CYS A 297 11.16 4.57 -8.50
N ARG A 298 11.66 3.72 -9.42
CA ARG A 298 11.63 2.25 -9.27
C ARG A 298 12.26 1.77 -7.97
N ILE A 299 13.49 2.21 -7.67
CA ILE A 299 14.20 1.80 -6.45
C ILE A 299 13.45 2.28 -5.21
N SER A 300 12.90 3.50 -5.26
CA SER A 300 12.15 4.09 -4.15
C SER A 300 10.83 3.36 -3.85
N LEU A 301 10.21 2.73 -4.85
CA LEU A 301 8.99 1.94 -4.67
C LEU A 301 9.27 0.48 -4.26
N LEU A 302 10.36 -0.11 -4.77
CA LEU A 302 10.81 -1.46 -4.37
C LEU A 302 11.46 -1.48 -2.99
N SER A 303 11.96 -0.34 -2.51
CA SER A 303 12.51 -0.21 -1.17
C SER A 303 12.16 1.16 -0.58
N PRO A 304 10.87 1.37 -0.24
CA PRO A 304 10.43 2.61 0.36
C PRO A 304 11.18 2.85 1.67
N LYS A 305 11.69 4.07 1.81
CA LYS A 305 12.40 4.50 3.01
C LYS A 305 11.42 5.02 4.07
N LEU A 306 11.85 4.99 5.32
CA LEU A 306 11.17 5.73 6.38
C LEU A 306 11.44 7.22 6.24
N ALA A 307 10.44 8.03 6.60
CA ALA A 307 10.66 9.47 6.71
C ALA A 307 11.70 9.75 7.81
N PRO A 308 12.40 10.90 7.74
CA PRO A 308 13.38 11.25 8.76
C PRO A 308 12.79 11.25 10.16
N PHE A 309 13.61 10.88 11.14
CA PHE A 309 13.31 10.73 12.56
C PHE A 309 12.34 9.56 12.90
N LEU A 310 12.10 8.64 11.96
CA LEU A 310 11.30 7.42 12.18
C LEU A 310 12.14 6.14 12.24
N GLY A 311 13.48 6.26 12.15
CA GLY A 311 14.39 5.14 12.36
C GLY A 311 14.13 4.44 13.70
N CYS A 312 13.84 3.15 13.65
CA CYS A 312 13.40 2.37 14.80
C CYS A 312 13.93 0.93 14.73
N SER A 313 13.84 0.18 15.82
CA SER A 313 14.31 -1.22 15.85
C SER A 313 13.62 -2.09 14.78
N THR A 314 12.36 -1.80 14.43
CA THR A 314 11.61 -2.51 13.38
C THR A 314 12.18 -2.24 11.99
N SER A 315 12.69 -1.03 11.74
CA SER A 315 13.32 -0.72 10.48
C SER A 315 14.60 -1.52 10.26
N LYS A 316 15.35 -1.82 11.34
CA LYS A 316 16.51 -2.73 11.28
C LYS A 316 16.08 -4.17 10.98
N LEU A 317 15.03 -4.66 11.64
CA LEU A 317 14.51 -6.02 11.43
C LEU A 317 14.02 -6.22 9.97
N LEU A 318 13.32 -5.24 9.44
CA LEU A 318 12.77 -5.27 8.08
C LEU A 318 13.73 -4.73 7.02
N GLN A 319 14.97 -4.37 7.40
CA GLN A 319 15.98 -3.75 6.54
C GLN A 319 15.43 -2.56 5.73
N VAL A 320 14.64 -1.72 6.42
CA VAL A 320 14.06 -0.48 5.89
C VAL A 320 14.96 0.68 6.29
N GLU A 321 15.58 1.29 5.28
CA GLU A 321 16.42 2.47 5.47
C GLU A 321 15.58 3.70 5.83
N GLU A 322 16.16 4.58 6.62
CA GLU A 322 15.62 5.91 6.89
C GLU A 322 16.17 6.92 5.88
N GLN A 323 15.32 7.85 5.45
CA GLN A 323 15.73 8.94 4.58
C GLN A 323 16.60 9.93 5.36
N ASP A 324 17.76 10.28 4.78
CA ASP A 324 18.67 11.27 5.34
C ASP A 324 18.03 12.67 5.37
N PRO A 325 17.88 13.31 6.55
CA PRO A 325 17.29 14.65 6.66
C PRO A 325 18.08 15.73 5.92
N GLY A 326 19.37 15.51 5.62
CA GLY A 326 20.24 16.43 4.91
C GLY A 326 20.24 16.29 3.38
N LYS A 327 19.73 15.18 2.83
CA LYS A 327 19.57 15.02 1.38
C LYS A 327 18.25 15.63 0.95
N LYS A 328 18.31 16.81 0.32
CA LYS A 328 17.22 17.21 -0.61
C LYS A 328 16.99 16.02 -1.53
N ALA A 329 15.74 15.57 -1.66
CA ALA A 329 15.38 14.59 -2.68
C ALA A 329 15.90 15.12 -4.01
N ASN A 330 16.99 14.53 -4.51
CA ASN A 330 17.61 14.94 -5.76
C ASN A 330 16.70 14.50 -6.90
N CYS A 331 15.65 15.28 -7.15
CA CYS A 331 15.13 15.47 -8.49
C CYS A 331 15.78 16.77 -8.99
N VAL A 332 17.03 16.67 -9.42
CA VAL A 332 17.74 17.77 -10.07
C VAL A 332 17.50 17.61 -11.58
N TYR A 333 16.72 18.55 -12.10
CA TYR A 333 16.47 18.98 -13.49
C TYR A 333 16.59 17.96 -14.64
#